data_AF-A0A2P8W561-F1
#
_entry.id   AF-A0A2P8W561-F1
#
_cell.length_a   1.000
_cell.length_b   1.000
_cell.length_c   1.000
_cell.angle_alpha   90.00
_cell.angle_beta   90.00
_cell.angle_gamma   90.00
#
_symmetry.space_group_name_H-M   'P 1'
#
loop_
_entity.id
_entity.type
_entity.pdbx_description
1 polymer ?
#
loop_
_entity_poly.entity_id
_entity_poly.type
_entity_poly.pdbx_seq_one_letter_code
_entity_poly.pdbx_strand_id
1 'polypeptide(L)'
;MAAARWVSLISVSLNVIFLAAVFLVIARRGGWAYLQERSRLQPSRKAAISQSPYYRHRQSQFEKLSIGSNSILFLGDSITDEGEWSDWFPAAMIHNRGISADTTSGVLRRLSGLLETPPQAIFLMIGINDLIFLARSPDQVLSYYQQILTLIQQRAPQTQVYVQSVLPVSDTVFPGINPKILQLNQGIAALAEALNYRYVNLHPLFVVNGEIDGAYTADGLHLNGEGYAHWADHLRPFIAAMVVAQ
;
A
#
# COMPACT_ATOMS: atom_id res chain seq x y z
N MET A 1 -43.88 16.84 -22.23
CA MET A 1 -43.05 16.05 -23.17
C MET A 1 -41.83 16.81 -23.73
N ALA A 2 -41.83 18.14 -23.86
CA ALA A 2 -40.67 18.89 -24.42
C ALA A 2 -39.44 18.95 -23.50
N ALA A 3 -39.60 19.11 -22.18
CA ALA A 3 -38.48 19.23 -21.23
C ALA A 3 -37.61 17.96 -21.15
N ALA A 4 -38.22 16.76 -21.20
CA ALA A 4 -37.50 15.49 -21.20
C ALA A 4 -36.62 15.29 -22.44
N ARG A 5 -37.00 15.88 -23.59
CA ARG A 5 -36.22 15.82 -24.83
C ARG A 5 -34.99 16.74 -24.78
N TRP A 6 -35.06 17.87 -24.07
CA TRP A 6 -33.91 18.76 -23.89
C TRP A 6 -32.88 18.20 -22.91
N VAL A 7 -33.33 17.58 -21.82
CA VAL A 7 -32.44 16.90 -20.86
C VAL A 7 -31.68 15.74 -21.53
N SER A 8 -32.34 14.96 -22.39
CA SER A 8 -31.67 13.89 -23.12
C SER A 8 -30.69 14.41 -24.17
N LEU A 9 -31.03 15.48 -24.90
CA LEU A 9 -30.12 16.11 -25.86
C LEU A 9 -28.87 16.69 -25.19
N ILE A 10 -29.02 17.38 -24.05
CA ILE A 10 -27.89 17.92 -23.29
C ILE A 10 -26.99 16.79 -22.78
N SER A 11 -27.57 15.72 -22.24
CA SER A 11 -26.83 14.54 -21.79
C SER A 11 -26.04 13.87 -22.92
N VAL A 12 -26.65 13.72 -24.09
CA VAL A 12 -25.98 13.18 -25.27
C VAL A 12 -24.82 14.10 -25.71
N SER A 13 -25.04 15.41 -25.77
CA SER A 13 -23.99 16.37 -26.13
C SER A 13 -22.82 16.35 -25.15
N LEU A 14 -23.07 16.28 -23.84
CA LEU A 14 -22.02 16.19 -22.82
C LEU A 14 -21.22 14.88 -22.95
N ASN A 15 -21.89 13.76 -23.22
CA ASN A 15 -21.20 12.48 -23.46
C ASN A 15 -20.33 12.52 -24.72
N VAL A 16 -20.81 13.14 -25.80
CA VAL A 16 -20.03 13.31 -27.04
C VAL A 16 -18.78 14.16 -26.79
N ILE A 17 -18.91 15.27 -26.05
CA ILE A 17 -17.78 16.13 -25.69
C ILE A 17 -16.77 15.37 -24.81
N PHE A 18 -17.25 14.61 -23.83
CA PHE A 18 -16.40 13.79 -22.97
C PHE A 18 -15.64 12.73 -23.77
N LEU A 19 -16.31 12.00 -24.65
CA LEU A 19 -15.68 10.99 -25.51
C LEU A 19 -14.66 11.62 -26.46
N ALA A 20 -14.96 12.81 -27.02
CA ALA A 20 -14.02 13.55 -27.86
C ALA A 20 -12.78 14.01 -27.08
N ALA A 21 -12.95 14.45 -25.83
CA ALA A 21 -11.83 14.83 -24.96
C ALA A 21 -10.95 13.62 -24.61
N VAL A 22 -11.56 12.48 -24.26
CA VAL A 22 -10.84 11.22 -24.02
C VAL A 22 -10.09 10.76 -25.26
N PHE A 23 -10.73 10.82 -26.43
CA PHE A 23 -10.09 10.51 -27.71
C PHE A 23 -8.91 11.43 -28.01
N LEU A 24 -9.05 12.75 -27.80
CA LEU A 24 -7.97 13.72 -27.96
C LEU A 24 -6.78 13.44 -27.04
N VAL A 25 -7.03 13.06 -25.79
CA VAL A 25 -5.98 12.67 -24.84
C VAL A 25 -5.26 11.41 -25.32
N ILE A 26 -5.99 10.40 -25.77
CA ILE A 26 -5.42 9.16 -26.30
C ILE A 26 -4.60 9.44 -27.57
N ALA A 27 -5.16 10.21 -28.52
CA ALA A 27 -4.50 10.58 -29.76
C ALA A 27 -3.20 11.36 -29.51
N ARG A 28 -3.23 12.37 -28.62
CA ARG A 28 -2.03 13.15 -28.24
C ARG A 28 -0.94 12.31 -27.58
N ARG A 29 -1.27 11.16 -27.00
CA ARG A 29 -0.33 10.27 -26.32
C ARG A 29 0.15 9.10 -27.18
N GLY A 30 -0.26 9.02 -28.46
CA GLY A 30 0.16 7.95 -29.39
C GLY A 30 -0.98 7.02 -29.84
N GLY A 31 -2.24 7.39 -29.60
CA GLY A 31 -3.40 6.68 -30.14
C GLY A 31 -3.58 5.26 -29.58
N TRP A 32 -3.98 4.34 -30.45
CA TRP A 32 -4.16 2.93 -30.08
C TRP A 32 -2.86 2.25 -29.63
N ALA A 33 -1.70 2.68 -30.15
CA ALA A 33 -0.40 2.16 -29.73
C ALA A 33 -0.12 2.48 -28.25
N TYR A 34 -0.46 3.69 -27.79
CA TYR A 34 -0.35 4.09 -26.38
C TYR A 34 -1.20 3.21 -25.44
N LEU A 35 -2.44 2.90 -25.83
CA LEU A 35 -3.31 2.02 -25.03
C LEU A 35 -2.82 0.57 -25.03
N GLN A 36 -2.32 0.09 -26.16
CA GLN A 36 -1.87 -1.29 -26.33
C GLN A 36 -0.52 -1.55 -25.63
N GLU A 37 0.38 -0.57 -25.64
CA GLU A 37 1.65 -0.63 -24.91
C GLU A 37 1.41 -0.59 -23.39
N ARG A 38 0.56 0.33 -22.92
CA ARG A 38 0.23 0.43 -21.50
C ARG A 38 -0.43 -0.84 -20.94
N SER A 39 -1.33 -1.47 -21.70
CA SER A 39 -1.98 -2.72 -21.29
C SER A 39 -1.03 -3.92 -21.30
N ARG A 40 0.00 -3.95 -22.16
CA ARG A 40 1.04 -4.99 -22.19
C ARG A 40 2.11 -4.81 -21.11
N LEU A 41 2.45 -3.57 -20.76
CA LEU A 41 3.49 -3.26 -19.78
C LEU A 41 3.09 -3.56 -18.32
N GLN A 42 1.81 -3.44 -17.97
CA GLN A 42 1.37 -3.69 -16.58
C GLN A 42 1.46 -5.17 -16.15
N PRO A 43 0.98 -6.16 -16.94
CA PRO A 43 1.15 -7.57 -16.61
C PRO A 43 2.62 -7.98 -16.54
N SER A 44 3.47 -7.48 -17.44
CA SER A 44 4.91 -7.79 -17.46
C SER A 44 5.65 -7.22 -16.25
N ARG A 45 5.35 -5.98 -15.82
CA ARG A 45 5.93 -5.41 -14.59
C ARG A 45 5.49 -6.13 -13.32
N LYS A 46 4.20 -6.44 -13.19
CA LYS A 46 3.69 -7.22 -12.05
C LYS A 46 4.34 -8.60 -11.99
N ALA A 47 4.45 -9.28 -13.13
CA ALA A 47 5.16 -10.55 -13.24
C ALA A 47 6.63 -10.39 -12.83
N ALA A 48 7.33 -9.38 -13.35
CA ALA A 48 8.73 -9.11 -13.05
C ALA A 48 9.01 -8.92 -11.54
N ILE A 49 8.14 -8.20 -10.81
CA ILE A 49 8.26 -8.05 -9.36
C ILE A 49 8.16 -9.42 -8.67
N SER A 50 7.08 -10.15 -8.91
CA SER A 50 6.83 -11.46 -8.28
C SER A 50 7.79 -12.57 -8.72
N GLN A 51 8.48 -12.38 -9.84
CA GLN A 51 9.47 -13.29 -10.38
C GLN A 51 10.91 -12.81 -10.16
N SER A 52 11.11 -11.72 -9.42
CA SER A 52 12.47 -11.32 -9.04
C SER A 52 13.08 -12.40 -8.14
N PRO A 53 14.39 -12.69 -8.28
CA PRO A 53 15.07 -13.64 -7.39
C PRO A 53 14.89 -13.28 -5.92
N TYR A 54 14.98 -11.99 -5.58
CA TYR A 54 14.79 -11.50 -4.22
C TYR A 54 13.40 -11.84 -3.66
N TYR A 55 12.34 -11.53 -4.40
CA TYR A 55 10.97 -11.85 -3.99
C TYR A 55 10.80 -13.36 -3.74
N ARG A 56 11.29 -14.21 -4.66
CA ARG A 56 11.22 -15.67 -4.50
C ARG A 56 12.00 -16.16 -3.29
N HIS A 57 13.19 -15.63 -3.03
CA HIS A 57 14.01 -16.02 -1.88
C HIS A 57 13.36 -15.60 -0.56
N ARG A 58 12.76 -14.41 -0.50
CA ARG A 58 12.04 -13.95 0.70
C ARG A 58 10.78 -14.76 0.94
N GLN A 59 9.96 -14.94 -0.09
CA GLN A 59 8.75 -15.73 0.03
C GLN A 59 9.05 -17.18 0.44
N SER A 60 10.04 -17.84 -0.16
CA SER A 60 10.39 -19.22 0.17
C SER A 60 10.92 -19.36 1.60
N GLN A 61 11.64 -18.35 2.12
CA GLN A 61 11.99 -18.31 3.54
C GLN A 61 10.74 -18.21 4.42
N PHE A 62 9.81 -17.32 4.11
CA PHE A 62 8.57 -17.16 4.89
C PHE A 62 7.70 -18.42 4.89
N GLU A 63 7.71 -19.21 3.80
CA GLU A 63 7.02 -20.52 3.73
C GLU A 63 7.67 -21.58 4.62
N LYS A 64 8.93 -21.41 5.05
CA LYS A 64 9.65 -22.33 5.94
C LYS A 64 9.68 -21.88 7.40
N LEU A 65 9.51 -20.60 7.66
CA LEU A 65 9.56 -20.03 9.00
C LEU A 65 8.18 -20.08 9.67
N SER A 66 8.07 -20.82 10.77
CA SER A 66 6.87 -20.83 11.61
C SER A 66 6.70 -19.48 12.32
N ILE A 67 5.48 -18.95 12.32
CA ILE A 67 5.09 -17.81 13.14
C ILE A 67 4.33 -18.32 14.37
N GLY A 68 4.71 -17.87 15.57
CA GLY A 68 3.96 -18.19 16.78
C GLY A 68 2.67 -17.37 16.87
N SER A 69 1.64 -17.86 17.56
CA SER A 69 0.39 -17.13 17.75
C SER A 69 0.55 -15.83 18.56
N ASN A 70 1.60 -15.73 19.39
CA ASN A 70 1.94 -14.51 20.14
C ASN A 70 2.84 -13.54 19.35
N SER A 71 3.02 -13.76 18.05
CA SER A 71 3.88 -12.92 17.22
C SER A 71 3.16 -11.68 16.68
N ILE A 72 3.94 -10.65 16.39
CA ILE A 72 3.52 -9.44 15.70
C ILE A 72 4.18 -9.43 14.32
N LEU A 73 3.39 -9.30 13.26
CA LEU A 73 3.91 -9.23 11.90
C LEU A 73 3.98 -7.78 11.42
N PHE A 74 5.15 -7.39 10.92
CA PHE A 74 5.28 -6.20 10.09
C PHE A 74 5.15 -6.63 8.62
N LEU A 75 4.05 -6.28 7.98
CA LEU A 75 3.69 -6.75 6.64
C LEU A 75 3.71 -5.59 5.63
N GLY A 76 4.52 -5.70 4.57
CA GLY A 76 4.61 -4.64 3.58
C GLY A 76 5.59 -4.88 2.45
N ASP A 77 6.12 -3.78 1.91
CA ASP A 77 7.10 -3.73 0.82
C ASP A 77 8.53 -3.47 1.31
N SER A 78 9.38 -2.78 0.54
CA SER A 78 10.78 -2.46 0.88
C SER A 78 10.89 -1.61 2.13
N ILE A 79 9.96 -0.67 2.33
CA ILE A 79 10.01 0.22 3.49
C ILE A 79 9.77 -0.57 4.78
N THR A 80 8.96 -1.63 4.73
CA THR A 80 8.85 -2.60 5.82
C THR A 80 10.02 -3.57 5.85
N ASP A 81 10.53 -3.97 4.70
CA ASP A 81 11.63 -4.94 4.53
C ASP A 81 12.92 -4.48 5.22
N GLU A 82 13.31 -3.22 5.01
CA GLU A 82 14.57 -2.64 5.51
C GLU A 82 14.56 -2.32 7.02
N GLY A 83 13.41 -2.41 7.68
CA GLY A 83 13.31 -2.18 9.11
C GLY A 83 13.80 -3.37 9.95
N GLU A 84 14.77 -3.11 10.84
CA GLU A 84 15.24 -4.06 11.86
C GLU A 84 14.27 -4.12 13.06
N TRP A 85 13.01 -4.49 12.80
CA TRP A 85 11.91 -4.32 13.76
C TRP A 85 12.09 -5.05 15.10
N SER A 86 12.78 -6.19 15.10
CA SER A 86 13.07 -6.93 16.34
C SER A 86 14.04 -6.17 17.25
N ASP A 87 14.97 -5.41 16.68
CA ASP A 87 15.92 -4.60 17.46
C ASP A 87 15.26 -3.32 17.99
N TRP A 88 14.32 -2.75 17.23
CA TRP A 88 13.50 -1.62 17.70
C TRP A 88 12.54 -2.00 18.84
N PHE A 89 12.07 -3.26 18.85
CA PHE A 89 11.08 -3.76 19.82
C PHE A 89 11.51 -5.09 20.46
N PRO A 90 12.60 -5.13 21.24
CA PRO A 90 13.22 -6.37 21.72
C PRO A 90 12.35 -7.14 22.73
N ALA A 91 11.38 -6.48 23.35
CA ALA A 91 10.43 -7.10 24.27
C ALA A 91 9.25 -7.80 23.57
N ALA A 92 9.13 -7.65 22.24
CA ALA A 92 8.03 -8.21 21.45
C ALA A 92 8.56 -9.26 20.47
N MET A 93 7.76 -10.29 20.21
CA MET A 93 8.08 -11.29 19.19
C MET A 93 7.71 -10.77 17.80
N ILE A 94 8.57 -9.92 17.24
CA ILE A 94 8.36 -9.33 15.92
C ILE A 94 8.86 -10.26 14.81
N HIS A 95 8.10 -10.38 13.73
CA HIS A 95 8.54 -11.00 12.50
C HIS A 95 8.36 -10.04 11.32
N ASN A 96 9.47 -9.71 10.67
CA ASN A 96 9.45 -8.93 9.44
C ASN A 96 8.91 -9.80 8.28
N ARG A 97 7.84 -9.32 7.65
CA ARG A 97 7.19 -9.89 6.45
C ARG A 97 7.10 -8.85 5.32
N GLY A 98 8.01 -7.87 5.32
CA GLY A 98 8.30 -7.00 4.20
C GLY A 98 8.97 -7.76 3.05
N ILE A 99 8.69 -7.38 1.82
CA ILE A 99 9.44 -7.83 0.64
C ILE A 99 9.62 -6.62 -0.27
N SER A 100 10.87 -6.29 -0.58
CA SER A 100 11.19 -5.20 -1.50
C SER A 100 10.42 -5.24 -2.81
N ALA A 101 9.94 -4.07 -3.24
CA ALA A 101 9.09 -3.85 -4.41
C ALA A 101 7.70 -4.53 -4.39
N ASP A 102 7.28 -5.16 -3.28
CA ASP A 102 5.97 -5.81 -3.20
C ASP A 102 4.83 -4.80 -3.39
N THR A 103 3.67 -5.31 -3.79
CA THR A 103 2.47 -4.53 -4.10
C THR A 103 1.31 -5.05 -3.27
N THR A 104 0.23 -4.30 -3.17
CA THR A 104 -1.01 -4.77 -2.53
C THR A 104 -1.46 -6.13 -3.08
N SER A 105 -1.43 -6.29 -4.39
CA SER A 105 -1.78 -7.56 -5.03
C SER A 105 -0.79 -8.70 -4.77
N GLY A 106 0.46 -8.39 -4.39
CA GLY A 106 1.47 -9.39 -4.00
C GLY A 106 1.35 -9.81 -2.55
N VAL A 107 1.18 -8.84 -1.64
CA VAL A 107 0.79 -9.09 -0.25
C VAL A 107 -0.45 -10.00 -0.20
N LEU A 108 -1.50 -9.68 -0.96
CA LEU A 108 -2.71 -10.50 -1.01
C LEU A 108 -2.45 -11.96 -1.42
N ARG A 109 -1.52 -12.21 -2.36
CA ARG A 109 -1.20 -13.59 -2.81
C ARG A 109 -0.53 -14.42 -1.72
N ARG A 110 0.39 -13.82 -0.96
CA ARG A 110 1.16 -14.51 0.08
C ARG A 110 0.50 -14.48 1.46
N LEU A 111 -0.57 -13.69 1.62
CA LEU A 111 -1.26 -13.52 2.90
C LEU A 111 -1.84 -14.84 3.43
N SER A 112 -2.43 -15.68 2.57
CA SER A 112 -3.06 -16.93 3.00
C SER A 112 -2.15 -17.84 3.83
N GLY A 113 -0.88 -17.98 3.43
CA GLY A 113 0.10 -18.79 4.17
C GLY A 113 0.48 -18.16 5.52
N LEU A 114 0.49 -16.83 5.62
CA LEU A 114 0.73 -16.11 6.87
C LEU A 114 -0.44 -16.18 7.86
N LEU A 115 -1.62 -16.62 7.43
CA LEU A 115 -2.80 -16.73 8.28
C LEU A 115 -3.10 -18.19 8.69
N GLU A 116 -2.28 -19.16 8.29
CA GLU A 116 -2.42 -20.56 8.74
C GLU A 116 -2.18 -20.69 10.24
N THR A 117 -1.27 -19.90 10.79
CA THR A 117 -1.10 -19.69 12.23
C THR A 117 -1.30 -18.20 12.52
N PRO A 118 -2.53 -17.76 12.83
CA PRO A 118 -2.84 -16.35 13.02
C PRO A 118 -1.93 -15.67 14.05
N PRO A 119 -1.30 -14.53 13.72
CA PRO A 119 -0.48 -13.78 14.67
C PRO A 119 -1.36 -12.99 15.66
N GLN A 120 -0.76 -12.51 16.75
CA GLN A 120 -1.42 -11.61 17.70
C GLN A 120 -1.79 -10.29 17.03
N ALA A 121 -0.87 -9.75 16.22
CA ALA A 121 -1.10 -8.49 15.51
C ALA A 121 -0.41 -8.43 14.14
N ILE A 122 -0.96 -7.60 13.25
CA ILE A 122 -0.38 -7.26 11.95
C ILE A 122 -0.31 -5.73 11.83
N PHE A 123 0.89 -5.22 11.58
CA PHE A 123 1.14 -3.84 11.15
C PHE A 123 1.32 -3.85 9.63
N LEU A 124 0.32 -3.34 8.90
CA LEU A 124 0.26 -3.37 7.44
C LEU A 124 0.59 -1.99 6.87
N MET A 125 1.62 -1.90 6.03
CA MET A 125 1.88 -0.73 5.19
C MET A 125 2.27 -1.20 3.79
N ILE A 126 1.49 -0.81 2.78
CA ILE A 126 1.73 -1.24 1.39
C ILE A 126 1.09 -0.26 0.40
N GLY A 127 1.59 -0.21 -0.83
CA GLY A 127 0.86 0.41 -1.95
C GLY A 127 1.63 1.47 -2.71
N ILE A 128 2.77 1.93 -2.21
CA ILE A 128 3.58 2.92 -2.92
C ILE A 128 4.06 2.38 -4.29
N ASN A 129 4.44 1.11 -4.33
CA ASN A 129 4.87 0.42 -5.54
C ASN A 129 3.73 0.23 -6.56
N ASP A 130 2.48 0.13 -6.10
CA ASP A 130 1.32 0.12 -6.99
C ASP A 130 1.17 1.46 -7.72
N LEU A 131 1.38 2.56 -7.01
CA LEU A 131 1.30 3.92 -7.56
C LEU A 131 2.47 4.22 -8.50
N ILE A 132 3.70 3.89 -8.09
CA ILE A 132 4.94 4.25 -8.81
C ILE A 132 5.22 3.28 -9.96
N PHE A 133 5.22 1.96 -9.72
CA PHE A 133 5.68 0.99 -10.72
C PHE A 133 4.55 0.47 -11.62
N LEU A 134 3.35 0.27 -11.06
CA LEU A 134 2.20 -0.24 -11.80
C LEU A 134 1.28 0.85 -12.34
N ALA A 135 1.48 2.11 -11.90
CA ALA A 135 0.64 3.25 -12.25
C ALA A 135 -0.85 3.00 -11.98
N ARG A 136 -1.17 2.26 -10.90
CA ARG A 136 -2.54 2.05 -10.43
C ARG A 136 -3.13 3.35 -9.90
N SER A 137 -4.44 3.51 -10.04
CA SER A 137 -5.17 4.57 -9.32
C SER A 137 -5.29 4.21 -7.83
N PRO A 138 -5.45 5.21 -6.94
CA PRO A 138 -5.77 4.96 -5.54
C PRO A 138 -6.94 3.98 -5.36
N ASP A 139 -8.02 4.12 -6.14
CA ASP A 139 -9.18 3.21 -6.07
C ASP A 139 -8.83 1.75 -6.38
N GLN A 140 -7.95 1.51 -7.36
CA GLN A 140 -7.48 0.16 -7.65
C GLN A 140 -6.67 -0.42 -6.48
N VAL A 141 -5.84 0.40 -5.84
CA VAL A 141 -5.06 -0.01 -4.65
C VAL A 141 -6.00 -0.29 -3.47
N LEU A 142 -7.01 0.57 -3.25
CA LEU A 142 -8.04 0.39 -2.23
C LEU A 142 -8.85 -0.89 -2.43
N SER A 143 -9.13 -1.28 -3.67
CA SER A 143 -9.82 -2.55 -3.96
C SER A 143 -9.02 -3.78 -3.49
N TYR A 144 -7.68 -3.71 -3.52
CA TYR A 144 -6.82 -4.76 -2.96
C TYR A 144 -6.72 -4.67 -1.44
N TYR A 145 -6.66 -3.46 -0.86
CA TYR A 145 -6.75 -3.28 0.59
C TYR A 145 -8.02 -3.91 1.16
N GLN A 146 -9.18 -3.65 0.55
CA GLN A 146 -10.44 -4.27 0.95
C GLN A 146 -10.33 -5.80 0.96
N GLN A 147 -9.76 -6.40 -0.09
CA GLN A 147 -9.57 -7.86 -0.16
C GLN A 147 -8.62 -8.38 0.92
N ILE A 148 -7.48 -7.70 1.16
CA ILE A 148 -6.51 -8.05 2.20
C ILE A 148 -7.18 -8.02 3.57
N LEU A 149 -7.84 -6.92 3.91
CA LEU A 149 -8.45 -6.69 5.21
C LEU A 149 -9.63 -7.65 5.44
N THR A 150 -10.49 -7.87 4.44
CA THR A 150 -11.56 -8.87 4.52
C THR A 150 -11.01 -10.29 4.70
N LEU A 151 -9.92 -10.65 4.02
CA LEU A 151 -9.32 -11.98 4.16
C LEU A 151 -8.76 -12.20 5.57
N ILE A 152 -8.11 -11.18 6.16
CA ILE A 152 -7.65 -11.22 7.55
C ILE A 152 -8.84 -11.39 8.49
N GLN A 153 -9.92 -10.61 8.32
CA GLN A 153 -11.13 -10.70 9.14
C GLN A 153 -11.73 -12.11 9.13
N GLN A 154 -11.74 -12.75 7.96
CA GLN A 154 -12.31 -14.09 7.79
C GLN A 154 -11.44 -15.20 8.36
N ARG A 155 -10.12 -15.14 8.16
CA ARG A 155 -9.20 -16.24 8.53
C ARG A 155 -8.55 -16.07 9.89
N ALA A 156 -8.47 -14.85 10.38
CA ALA A 156 -7.79 -14.48 11.60
C ALA A 156 -8.57 -13.41 12.37
N PRO A 157 -9.85 -13.67 12.74
CA PRO A 157 -10.74 -12.67 13.34
C PRO A 157 -10.25 -12.11 14.69
N GLN A 158 -9.33 -12.81 15.36
CA GLN A 158 -8.74 -12.39 16.64
C GLN A 158 -7.44 -11.58 16.47
N THR A 159 -6.84 -11.57 15.28
CA THR A 159 -5.63 -10.81 15.00
C THR A 159 -5.94 -9.32 15.00
N GLN A 160 -5.21 -8.56 15.82
CA GLN A 160 -5.32 -7.10 15.80
C GLN A 160 -4.63 -6.54 14.56
N VAL A 161 -5.32 -5.72 13.77
CA VAL A 161 -4.72 -5.11 12.56
C VAL A 161 -4.57 -3.61 12.74
N TYR A 162 -3.34 -3.15 12.48
CA TYR A 162 -2.92 -1.76 12.45
C TYR A 162 -2.59 -1.42 11.00
N VAL A 163 -3.51 -0.71 10.34
CA VAL A 163 -3.33 -0.29 8.96
C VAL A 163 -2.64 1.07 8.96
N GLN A 164 -1.43 1.12 8.42
CA GLN A 164 -0.58 2.30 8.44
C GLN A 164 -0.76 3.11 7.16
N SER A 165 -0.77 4.43 7.27
CA SER A 165 -0.75 5.33 6.12
C SER A 165 0.51 5.08 5.27
N VAL A 166 0.39 5.15 3.95
CA VAL A 166 1.53 5.22 3.03
C VAL A 166 2.30 6.53 3.27
N LEU A 167 3.63 6.44 3.34
CA LEU A 167 4.51 7.59 3.58
C LEU A 167 4.57 8.53 2.36
N PRO A 168 4.89 9.83 2.56
CA PRO A 168 5.18 10.72 1.44
C PRO A 168 6.44 10.26 0.69
N VAL A 169 6.63 10.78 -0.51
CA VAL A 169 7.84 10.58 -1.33
C VAL A 169 8.40 11.93 -1.76
N SER A 170 9.61 11.98 -2.31
CA SER A 170 10.13 13.23 -2.88
C SER A 170 9.41 13.57 -4.18
N ASP A 171 8.94 14.80 -4.30
CA ASP A 171 8.28 15.30 -5.52
C ASP A 171 9.30 15.49 -6.66
N THR A 172 10.58 15.68 -6.34
CA THR A 172 11.65 15.76 -7.33
C THR A 172 11.89 14.40 -8.01
N VAL A 173 11.88 13.32 -7.22
CA VAL A 173 12.12 11.96 -7.72
C VAL A 173 10.84 11.33 -8.28
N PHE A 174 9.70 11.58 -7.66
CA PHE A 174 8.41 10.94 -7.96
C PHE A 174 7.30 11.98 -8.19
N PRO A 175 7.38 12.78 -9.27
CA PRO A 175 6.47 13.90 -9.48
C PRO A 175 5.01 13.46 -9.59
N GLY A 176 4.15 14.10 -8.79
CA GLY A 176 2.70 13.88 -8.81
C GLY A 176 2.23 12.59 -8.12
N ILE A 177 3.09 11.95 -7.32
CA ILE A 177 2.73 10.77 -6.53
C ILE A 177 2.13 11.15 -5.18
N ASN A 178 2.62 12.19 -4.49
CA ASN A 178 2.08 12.63 -3.19
C ASN A 178 0.57 12.92 -3.19
N PRO A 179 -0.03 13.60 -4.19
CA PRO A 179 -1.49 13.76 -4.24
C PRO A 179 -2.26 12.44 -4.29
N LYS A 180 -1.69 11.41 -4.95
CA LYS A 180 -2.30 10.07 -4.99
C LYS A 180 -2.13 9.34 -3.66
N ILE A 181 -1.00 9.53 -2.98
CA ILE A 181 -0.77 9.01 -1.62
C ILE A 181 -1.81 9.60 -0.66
N LEU A 182 -2.06 10.90 -0.72
CA LEU A 182 -3.07 11.54 0.13
C LEU A 182 -4.48 10.97 -0.11
N GLN A 183 -4.89 10.83 -1.38
CA GLN A 183 -6.17 10.19 -1.72
C GLN A 183 -6.22 8.73 -1.23
N LEU A 184 -5.13 7.97 -1.42
CA LEU A 184 -5.04 6.58 -0.97
C LEU A 184 -5.15 6.49 0.55
N ASN A 185 -4.44 7.32 1.31
CA ASN A 185 -4.46 7.34 2.77
C ASN A 185 -5.85 7.67 3.33
N GLN A 186 -6.57 8.62 2.72
CA GLN A 186 -7.96 8.89 3.08
C GLN A 186 -8.85 7.66 2.90
N GLY A 187 -8.72 6.96 1.78
CA GLY A 187 -9.47 5.73 1.54
C GLY A 187 -9.07 4.58 2.47
N ILE A 188 -7.77 4.45 2.79
CA ILE A 188 -7.28 3.44 3.74
C ILE A 188 -7.88 3.70 5.13
N ALA A 189 -7.89 4.95 5.60
CA ALA A 189 -8.50 5.32 6.88
C ALA A 189 -9.99 4.96 6.91
N ALA A 190 -10.74 5.31 5.87
CA ALA A 190 -12.16 4.98 5.77
C ALA A 190 -12.43 3.46 5.72
N LEU A 191 -11.58 2.70 5.02
CA LEU A 191 -11.67 1.23 4.99
C LEU A 191 -11.35 0.60 6.35
N ALA A 192 -10.33 1.09 7.03
CA ALA A 192 -9.97 0.62 8.37
C ALA A 192 -11.13 0.87 9.34
N GLU A 193 -11.73 2.07 9.33
CA GLU A 193 -12.92 2.39 10.13
C GLU A 193 -14.10 1.47 9.80
N ALA A 194 -14.45 1.32 8.52
CA ALA A 194 -15.58 0.50 8.08
C ALA A 194 -15.44 -0.98 8.46
N LEU A 195 -14.21 -1.50 8.54
CA LEU A 195 -13.91 -2.88 8.92
C LEU A 195 -13.51 -3.05 10.39
N ASN A 196 -13.61 -1.98 11.19
CA ASN A 196 -13.24 -1.95 12.61
C ASN A 196 -11.77 -2.34 12.90
N TYR A 197 -10.87 -1.88 12.04
CA TYR A 197 -9.43 -1.95 12.22
C TYR A 197 -8.84 -0.62 12.70
N ARG A 198 -7.67 -0.67 13.33
CA ARG A 198 -6.98 0.53 13.81
C ARG A 198 -6.21 1.17 12.66
N TYR A 199 -6.44 2.45 12.40
CA TYR A 199 -5.64 3.23 11.46
C TYR A 199 -4.52 3.97 12.19
N VAL A 200 -3.29 3.85 11.71
CA VAL A 200 -2.10 4.54 12.26
C VAL A 200 -1.61 5.53 11.20
N ASN A 201 -1.79 6.82 11.48
CA ASN A 201 -1.47 7.88 10.52
C ASN A 201 -0.02 8.35 10.66
N LEU A 202 0.90 7.67 9.98
CA LEU A 202 2.32 7.99 9.95
C LEU A 202 2.65 9.16 9.02
N HIS A 203 1.90 9.34 7.93
CA HIS A 203 2.24 10.24 6.83
C HIS A 203 2.61 11.65 7.30
N PRO A 204 1.83 12.33 8.18
CA PRO A 204 2.17 13.66 8.66
C PRO A 204 3.52 13.76 9.40
N LEU A 205 4.03 12.66 9.95
CA LEU A 205 5.30 12.63 10.70
C LEU A 205 6.52 12.82 9.78
N PHE A 206 6.36 12.51 8.50
CA PHE A 206 7.44 12.51 7.51
C PHE A 206 7.31 13.64 6.49
N VAL A 207 6.29 14.49 6.58
CA VAL A 207 6.04 15.54 5.59
C VAL A 207 6.71 16.84 5.96
N VAL A 208 7.49 17.39 5.03
CA VAL A 208 7.91 18.79 5.02
C VAL A 208 7.61 19.38 3.64
N ASN A 209 6.90 20.51 3.60
CA ASN A 209 6.49 21.18 2.35
C ASN A 209 5.69 20.32 1.35
N GLY A 210 4.99 19.28 1.83
CA GLY A 210 4.14 18.42 1.00
C GLY A 210 4.84 17.19 0.41
N GLU A 211 6.14 17.03 0.64
CA GLU A 211 6.91 15.85 0.27
C GLU A 211 7.63 15.26 1.49
N ILE A 212 8.34 14.14 1.31
CA ILE A 212 9.12 13.54 2.40
C ILE A 212 10.24 14.47 2.86
N ASP A 213 10.42 14.60 4.18
CA ASP A 213 11.56 15.33 4.74
C ASP A 213 12.87 14.65 4.33
N GLY A 214 13.76 15.41 3.69
CA GLY A 214 15.10 14.96 3.30
C GLY A 214 15.95 14.53 4.48
N ALA A 215 15.63 14.95 5.71
CA ALA A 215 16.28 14.44 6.92
C ALA A 215 16.05 12.93 7.14
N TYR A 216 14.95 12.36 6.62
CA TYR A 216 14.56 10.97 6.83
C TYR A 216 14.85 10.05 5.65
N THR A 217 15.39 10.55 4.53
CA THR A 217 15.61 9.73 3.33
C THR A 217 16.86 10.14 2.57
N ALA A 218 17.51 9.17 1.92
CA ALA A 218 18.64 9.42 1.04
C ALA A 218 18.26 9.39 -0.46
N ASP A 219 17.11 8.80 -0.80
CA ASP A 219 16.68 8.57 -2.18
C ASP A 219 15.28 9.11 -2.50
N GLY A 220 14.61 9.73 -1.53
CA GLY A 220 13.27 10.27 -1.68
C GLY A 220 12.14 9.25 -1.54
N LEU A 221 12.42 8.03 -1.08
CA LEU A 221 11.44 6.96 -0.88
C LEU A 221 11.68 6.14 0.39
N HIS A 222 12.88 5.61 0.57
CA HIS A 222 13.22 4.74 1.69
C HIS A 222 13.70 5.55 2.89
N LEU A 223 13.46 5.03 4.08
CA LEU A 223 13.84 5.70 5.32
C LEU A 223 15.29 5.40 5.67
N ASN A 224 15.99 6.40 6.18
CA ASN A 224 17.27 6.21 6.85
C ASN A 224 17.04 5.84 8.33
N GLY A 225 18.13 5.69 9.10
CA GLY A 225 18.07 5.35 10.52
C GLY A 225 17.21 6.32 11.36
N GLU A 226 17.29 7.62 11.10
CA GLU A 226 16.46 8.63 11.80
C GLU A 226 14.97 8.45 11.47
N GLY A 227 14.65 8.16 10.20
CA GLY A 227 13.28 7.88 9.78
C GLY A 227 12.71 6.63 10.47
N TYR A 228 13.49 5.55 10.54
CA TYR A 228 13.09 4.33 11.26
C TYR A 228 12.98 4.54 12.77
N ALA A 229 13.87 5.33 13.38
CA ALA A 229 13.77 5.69 14.80
C ALA A 229 12.47 6.44 15.10
N HIS A 230 12.15 7.46 14.27
CA HIS A 230 10.90 8.23 14.40
C HIS A 230 9.67 7.32 14.26
N TRP A 231 9.65 6.45 13.25
CA TRP A 231 8.56 5.50 13.07
C TRP A 231 8.43 4.57 14.29
N ALA A 232 9.54 3.99 14.75
CA ALA A 232 9.54 3.07 15.87
C ALA A 232 9.01 3.72 17.16
N ASP A 233 9.42 4.96 17.43
CA ASP A 233 8.93 5.72 18.59
C ASP A 233 7.43 6.00 18.51
N HIS A 234 6.90 6.30 17.32
CA HIS A 234 5.47 6.45 17.13
C HIS A 234 4.70 5.13 17.36
N LEU A 235 5.28 3.98 16.99
CA LEU A 235 4.64 2.67 17.17
C LEU A 235 4.76 2.11 18.59
N ARG A 236 5.75 2.56 19.35
CA ARG A 236 6.07 2.09 20.71
C ARG A 236 4.85 1.95 21.64
N PRO A 237 3.92 2.93 21.77
CA PRO A 237 2.75 2.78 22.64
C PRO A 237 1.81 1.66 22.19
N PHE A 238 1.67 1.42 20.89
CA PHE A 238 0.80 0.36 20.36
C PHE A 238 1.37 -1.03 20.67
N ILE A 239 2.68 -1.19 20.52
CA ILE A 239 3.36 -2.47 20.76
C ILE A 239 3.48 -2.76 22.25
N ALA A 240 3.81 -1.77 23.08
CA ALA A 240 3.91 -1.94 24.53
C ALA A 240 2.59 -2.46 25.15
N ALA A 241 1.45 -1.96 24.66
CA ALA A 241 0.13 -2.41 25.10
C ALA A 241 -0.15 -3.89 24.80
N MET A 242 0.53 -4.49 23.82
CA MET A 242 0.38 -5.91 23.46
C MET A 242 1.27 -6.83 24.30
N VAL A 243 2.42 -6.34 24.72
CA VAL A 243 3.39 -7.10 25.53
C VAL A 243 2.91 -7.19 26.98
N VAL A 244 2.35 -6.11 27.54
CA VAL A 244 1.82 -6.09 28.92
C VAL A 244 0.56 -6.93 29.09
N ALA A 245 -0.15 -7.25 28.00
CA ALA A 245 -1.36 -8.05 28.02
C ALA A 245 -1.11 -9.59 27.96
N GLN A 246 0.16 -10.01 27.91
CA GLN A 246 0.58 -11.42 27.96
C GLN A 246 0.95 -11.82 29.39
#